data_AF-A0ABC9BBN2-F1
#
_entry.id   AF-A0ABC9BBN2-F1
#
_cell.length_a   1.000
_cell.length_b   1.000
_cell.length_c   1.000
_cell.angle_alpha   90.00
_cell.angle_beta   90.00
_cell.angle_gamma   90.00
#
_symmetry.space_group_name_H-M   'P 1'
#
loop_
_entity.id
_entity.type
_entity.pdbx_description
1 polymer ?
#
loop_
_entity_poly.entity_id
_entity_poly.type
_entity_poly.pdbx_seq_one_letter_code
_entity_poly.pdbx_strand_id
1 'polypeptide(L)'
;MYTTKPLSLFRSQPEAISLLPPPEGQNAGGGYLVVKRATGEDDDEQSCCWGTCCPGRMLDLPFPQNRVLKVRFQDGGKDGGRYQESVVFVPVAGQPLASNRYHAVVAKGRRRGLVRACSREEEHTGTGCFCRSISDVEPRPFDPADVYQQIEIVQRRRGWFTARAAAPDGVPSSLYRSKYWQVYEFKQPKKILDLGEALGLDAAAALRARRQLAGAFQFQGATMAGDVGKWYCPFFLVKEHGVAPREQMERGAFYEVALEQRWEPVLGDAKLAGKKVLIRGSVEAKMEGQSSGHGDAYVWFVGATGDRVGVCTTVWEGMLWEETRGGWVDDAEELEAGSVADGSVVLVERFVVRRMDRSVAVAFEFVHRNKVKTEQV
;
A
#
# COMPACT_ATOMS: atom_id res chain seq x y z
N MET A 1 -3.53 -4.74 -2.05
CA MET A 1 -3.71 -3.30 -1.73
C MET A 1 -4.15 -3.16 -0.28
N TYR A 2 -4.24 -1.94 0.29
CA TYR A 2 -4.60 -1.75 1.70
C TYR A 2 -5.92 -1.00 1.89
N THR A 3 -6.72 -1.44 2.85
CA THR A 3 -7.90 -0.70 3.36
C THR A 3 -7.53 0.02 4.66
N THR A 4 -8.31 1.00 5.07
CA THR A 4 -8.05 1.77 6.30
C THR A 4 -9.00 1.38 7.42
N LYS A 5 -8.47 1.34 8.65
CA LYS A 5 -9.26 1.23 9.88
C LYS A 5 -8.86 2.35 10.84
N PRO A 6 -9.82 3.00 11.53
CA PRO A 6 -9.48 4.03 12.50
C PRO A 6 -8.76 3.42 13.72
N LEU A 7 -7.78 4.14 14.28
CA LEU A 7 -7.05 3.68 15.47
C LEU A 7 -7.98 3.46 16.67
N SER A 8 -9.03 4.27 16.80
CA SER A 8 -10.02 4.17 17.87
C SER A 8 -10.75 2.82 17.90
N LEU A 9 -10.94 2.16 16.76
CA LEU A 9 -11.57 0.84 16.67
C LEU A 9 -10.74 -0.23 17.40
N PHE A 10 -9.41 -0.18 17.29
CA PHE A 10 -8.55 -1.15 18.00
C PHE A 10 -8.40 -0.84 19.49
N ARG A 11 -8.69 0.40 19.90
CA ARG A 11 -8.74 0.79 21.33
C ARG A 11 -10.01 0.28 21.99
N SER A 12 -11.15 0.32 21.30
CA SER A 12 -12.43 -0.15 21.81
C SER A 12 -12.62 -1.66 21.66
N GLN A 13 -12.06 -2.26 20.61
CA GLN A 13 -12.18 -3.69 20.28
C GLN A 13 -10.80 -4.28 19.97
N PRO A 14 -10.00 -4.65 21.00
CA PRO A 14 -8.66 -5.19 20.81
C PRO A 14 -8.62 -6.47 19.94
N GLU A 15 -9.67 -7.28 19.99
CA GLU A 15 -9.86 -8.48 19.16
C GLU A 15 -9.83 -8.20 17.66
N ALA A 16 -10.18 -6.98 17.24
CA ALA A 16 -10.16 -6.57 15.84
C ALA A 16 -8.74 -6.58 15.23
N ILE A 17 -7.69 -6.53 16.07
CA ILE A 17 -6.28 -6.59 15.65
C ILE A 17 -5.92 -7.98 15.08
N SER A 18 -6.57 -9.02 15.60
CA SER A 18 -6.37 -10.42 15.18
C SER A 18 -7.17 -10.80 13.94
N LEU A 19 -8.10 -9.95 13.52
CA LEU A 19 -8.84 -10.18 12.29
C LEU A 19 -7.86 -10.14 11.12
N LEU A 20 -7.76 -11.26 10.41
CA LEU A 20 -7.16 -11.23 9.10
C LEU A 20 -7.97 -10.29 8.20
N PRO A 21 -7.34 -9.69 7.17
CA PRO A 21 -8.08 -9.23 6.01
C PRO A 21 -9.08 -10.33 5.60
N PRO A 22 -10.38 -10.02 5.39
CA PRO A 22 -11.43 -11.01 5.25
C PRO A 22 -10.98 -12.18 4.35
N PRO A 23 -11.00 -13.43 4.84
CA PRO A 23 -10.38 -14.58 4.18
C PRO A 23 -11.11 -15.06 2.92
N GLU A 24 -12.11 -14.34 2.43
CA GLU A 24 -12.83 -14.67 1.21
C GLU A 24 -12.92 -13.45 0.29
N GLY A 25 -12.25 -13.57 -0.86
CA GLY A 25 -12.51 -12.78 -2.06
C GLY A 25 -12.01 -11.34 -2.07
N GLN A 26 -11.81 -10.67 -0.94
CA GLN A 26 -11.37 -9.27 -0.87
C GLN A 26 -9.88 -9.20 -0.57
N ASN A 27 -9.03 -8.94 -1.57
CA ASN A 27 -7.58 -8.83 -1.40
C ASN A 27 -6.96 -9.97 -0.54
N ALA A 28 -6.93 -11.21 -1.02
CA ALA A 28 -6.30 -12.34 -0.29
C ALA A 28 -4.81 -12.13 0.07
N GLY A 29 -4.16 -11.08 -0.48
CA GLY A 29 -2.84 -10.58 -0.08
C GLY A 29 -2.84 -9.10 0.38
N GLY A 30 -3.98 -8.53 0.78
CA GLY A 30 -4.13 -7.15 1.23
C GLY A 30 -3.77 -6.93 2.70
N GLY A 31 -3.80 -5.68 3.15
CA GLY A 31 -3.52 -5.34 4.56
C GLY A 31 -4.39 -4.20 5.07
N TYR A 32 -4.31 -3.94 6.37
CA TYR A 32 -4.96 -2.79 7.00
C TYR A 32 -3.95 -1.69 7.29
N LEU A 33 -4.30 -0.44 6.96
CA LEU A 33 -3.62 0.75 7.46
C LEU A 33 -4.42 1.34 8.60
N VAL A 34 -3.76 1.63 9.71
CA VAL A 34 -4.34 2.24 10.89
C VAL A 34 -4.25 3.75 10.77
N VAL A 35 -5.38 4.45 10.89
CA VAL A 35 -5.47 5.90 10.70
C VAL A 35 -5.87 6.56 12.01
N LYS A 36 -5.03 7.46 12.53
CA LYS A 36 -5.40 8.33 13.65
C LYS A 36 -6.19 9.52 13.11
N ARG A 37 -7.48 9.63 13.46
CA ARG A 37 -8.32 10.77 13.05
C ARG A 37 -7.89 12.03 13.81
N ALA A 38 -8.17 13.19 13.21
CA ALA A 38 -7.81 14.49 13.78
C ALA A 38 -8.90 15.06 14.73
N THR A 39 -9.88 14.24 15.13
CA THR A 39 -10.90 14.65 16.09
C THR A 39 -10.21 14.92 17.42
N GLY A 40 -10.46 16.10 17.99
CA GLY A 40 -9.88 16.57 19.26
C GLY A 40 -10.24 15.73 20.50
N GLU A 41 -10.79 14.53 20.29
CA GLU A 41 -11.08 13.49 21.28
C GLU A 41 -10.00 12.40 21.28
N ASP A 42 -9.25 12.18 20.18
CA ASP A 42 -8.12 11.22 20.14
C ASP A 42 -6.78 11.85 20.54
N ASP A 43 -6.77 13.18 20.65
CA ASP A 43 -5.83 13.96 21.45
C ASP A 43 -6.36 14.08 22.89
N ASP A 44 -7.02 13.03 23.40
CA ASP A 44 -7.02 12.77 24.83
C ASP A 44 -5.57 12.88 25.29
N GLU A 45 -5.26 14.04 25.87
CA GLU A 45 -4.41 14.21 27.02
C GLU A 45 -4.79 13.09 27.99
N GLN A 46 -4.28 11.88 27.73
CA GLN A 46 -4.57 10.70 28.52
C GLN A 46 -4.11 11.03 29.93
N SER A 47 -5.10 11.39 30.75
CA SER A 47 -5.05 11.71 32.16
C SER A 47 -3.64 11.87 32.69
N CYS A 48 -3.15 13.12 32.67
CA CYS A 48 -1.88 13.48 33.26
C CYS A 48 -1.96 13.41 34.78
N CYS A 49 -1.89 12.19 35.33
CA CYS A 49 -1.50 12.04 36.72
C CYS A 49 0.00 12.39 36.81
N TRP A 50 0.34 13.46 37.54
CA TRP A 50 1.71 13.85 37.93
C TRP A 50 2.59 14.57 36.89
N GLY A 51 2.01 15.35 35.97
CA GLY A 51 2.74 16.42 35.24
C GLY A 51 3.91 16.00 34.33
N THR A 52 4.04 14.72 33.98
CA THR A 52 5.18 14.17 33.19
C THR A 52 4.80 13.73 31.77
N CYS A 53 3.60 14.08 31.30
CA CYS A 53 3.14 13.74 29.96
C CYS A 53 4.08 14.30 28.88
N CYS A 54 4.73 13.41 28.13
CA CYS A 54 5.42 13.78 26.91
C CYS A 54 4.39 13.76 25.76
N PRO A 55 3.90 14.92 25.28
CA PRO A 55 2.87 14.95 24.25
C PRO A 55 3.33 14.19 23.00
N GLY A 56 2.43 13.37 22.45
CA GLY A 56 2.67 12.58 21.24
C GLY A 56 3.49 11.30 21.43
N ARG A 57 3.75 10.84 22.66
CA ARG A 57 4.36 9.51 22.86
C ARG A 57 3.35 8.41 22.52
N MET A 58 3.73 7.46 21.66
CA MET A 58 2.93 6.27 21.41
C MET A 58 3.13 5.28 22.55
N LEU A 59 2.02 4.85 23.15
CA LEU A 59 2.02 3.99 24.33
C LEU A 59 1.73 2.53 23.97
N ASP A 60 0.94 2.30 22.93
CA ASP A 60 0.40 1.00 22.60
C ASP A 60 0.41 0.77 21.07
N LEU A 61 0.37 -0.50 20.67
CA LEU A 61 0.16 -0.94 19.28
C LEU A 61 -1.34 -1.03 18.95
N PRO A 62 -1.75 -1.00 17.67
CA PRO A 62 -0.92 -0.81 16.47
C PRO A 62 -0.52 0.66 16.25
N PHE A 63 0.59 0.88 15.53
CA PHE A 63 1.04 2.22 15.17
C PHE A 63 0.22 2.81 14.01
N PRO A 64 -0.09 4.12 14.01
CA PRO A 64 -0.80 4.77 12.91
C PRO A 64 0.10 4.97 11.68
N GLN A 65 -0.40 4.64 10.50
CA GLN A 65 0.29 4.77 9.22
C GLN A 65 0.13 6.16 8.59
N ASN A 66 -0.81 6.98 9.07
CA ASN A 66 -0.95 8.38 8.65
C ASN A 66 -0.06 9.34 9.46
N ARG A 67 0.99 8.84 10.13
CA ARG A 67 1.96 9.63 10.89
C ARG A 67 3.38 9.12 10.64
N VAL A 68 4.34 10.05 10.62
CA VAL A 68 5.75 9.68 10.76
C VAL A 68 6.05 9.54 12.25
N LEU A 69 6.70 8.43 12.59
CA LEU A 69 7.04 8.10 13.95
C LEU A 69 8.55 8.28 14.16
N LYS A 70 8.91 8.96 15.25
CA LYS A 70 10.30 9.10 15.71
C LYS A 70 10.58 8.02 16.74
N VAL A 71 11.39 7.04 16.36
CA VAL A 71 11.96 6.04 17.27
C VAL A 71 13.14 6.67 17.99
N ARG A 72 13.17 6.58 19.31
CA ARG A 72 14.25 7.11 20.16
C ARG A 72 14.75 6.01 21.09
N PHE A 73 16.05 5.81 21.08
CA PHE A 73 16.77 5.05 22.08
C PHE A 73 17.84 5.94 22.72
N GLN A 74 17.98 5.84 24.04
CA GLN A 74 19.02 6.53 24.78
C GLN A 74 19.85 5.45 25.46
N ASP A 75 21.12 5.39 25.11
CA ASP A 75 22.06 4.48 25.74
C ASP A 75 22.33 4.96 27.19
N GLY A 76 22.38 4.00 28.12
CA GLY A 76 22.71 4.24 29.51
C GLY A 76 24.22 4.28 29.79
N GLY A 77 25.06 4.10 28.76
CA GLY A 77 26.52 4.20 28.84
C GLY A 77 27.02 5.61 29.20
N LYS A 78 28.30 5.69 29.61
CA LYS A 78 28.94 6.92 30.11
C LYS A 78 28.89 8.11 29.12
N ASP A 79 28.82 7.84 27.82
CA ASP A 79 28.75 8.86 26.76
C ASP A 79 27.32 9.15 26.26
N GLY A 80 26.30 8.50 26.83
CA GLY A 80 24.88 8.86 26.66
C GLY A 80 24.41 9.00 25.20
N GLY A 81 24.83 8.10 24.31
CA GLY A 81 24.48 8.14 22.89
C GLY A 81 22.97 8.16 22.67
N ARG A 82 22.47 9.19 21.98
CA ARG A 82 21.05 9.36 21.66
C ARG A 82 20.79 9.00 20.21
N TYR A 83 20.27 7.81 19.97
CA TYR A 83 19.92 7.33 18.65
C TYR A 83 18.47 7.68 18.34
N GLN A 84 18.24 8.29 17.18
CA GLN A 84 16.90 8.65 16.73
C GLN A 84 16.73 8.40 15.24
N GLU A 85 15.58 7.85 14.87
CA GLU A 85 15.21 7.70 13.46
C GLU A 85 13.75 8.07 13.26
N SER A 86 13.45 8.72 12.14
CA SER A 86 12.06 9.00 11.73
C SER A 86 11.65 8.02 10.66
N VAL A 87 10.61 7.24 10.93
CA VAL A 87 10.15 6.15 10.07
C VAL A 87 8.64 6.16 9.86
N VAL A 88 8.21 5.57 8.76
CA VAL A 88 6.83 5.11 8.58
C VAL A 88 6.86 3.59 8.66
N PHE A 89 6.15 3.04 9.64
CA PHE A 89 5.99 1.60 9.77
C PHE A 89 4.82 1.16 8.90
N VAL A 90 5.12 0.53 7.78
CA VAL A 90 4.11 0.00 6.85
C VAL A 90 3.86 -1.47 7.22
N PRO A 91 2.63 -1.86 7.60
CA PRO A 91 2.31 -3.25 7.93
C PRO A 91 2.64 -4.18 6.77
N VAL A 92 3.13 -5.39 7.05
CA VAL A 92 3.33 -6.40 6.01
C VAL A 92 1.95 -6.87 5.51
N ALA A 93 1.76 -6.90 4.20
CA ALA A 93 0.50 -7.33 3.60
C ALA A 93 0.25 -8.84 3.83
N GLY A 94 -1.02 -9.26 3.81
CA GLY A 94 -1.41 -10.67 4.01
C GLY A 94 -1.23 -11.19 5.44
N GLN A 95 -0.88 -10.32 6.39
CA GLN A 95 -0.74 -10.66 7.81
C GLN A 95 -1.77 -9.88 8.64
N PRO A 96 -2.32 -10.47 9.72
CA PRO A 96 -3.14 -9.72 10.66
C PRO A 96 -2.28 -8.65 11.35
N LEU A 97 -2.92 -7.56 11.80
CA LEU A 97 -2.21 -6.51 12.55
C LEU A 97 -1.60 -7.06 13.85
N ALA A 98 -2.17 -8.14 14.41
CA ALA A 98 -1.65 -8.85 15.59
C ALA A 98 -0.24 -9.41 15.39
N SER A 99 0.17 -9.66 14.15
CA SER A 99 1.53 -10.08 13.84
C SER A 99 2.57 -9.01 14.19
N ASN A 100 2.15 -7.74 14.28
CA ASN A 100 3.01 -6.58 14.49
C ASN A 100 4.24 -6.56 13.56
N ARG A 101 4.09 -7.10 12.34
CA ARG A 101 5.15 -7.12 11.32
C ARG A 101 5.05 -5.88 10.44
N TYR A 102 6.17 -5.20 10.28
CA TYR A 102 6.27 -3.95 9.53
C TYR A 102 7.52 -3.90 8.66
N HIS A 103 7.43 -3.18 7.56
CA HIS A 103 8.57 -2.56 6.89
C HIS A 103 8.84 -1.20 7.53
N ALA A 104 10.04 -1.02 8.07
CA ALA A 104 10.46 0.25 8.65
C ALA A 104 11.08 1.15 7.56
N VAL A 105 10.25 2.02 6.98
CA VAL A 105 10.68 2.92 5.91
C VAL A 105 11.24 4.21 6.49
N VAL A 106 12.46 4.57 6.11
CA VAL A 106 13.11 5.81 6.56
C VAL A 106 12.38 7.02 5.97
N ALA A 107 11.89 7.91 6.83
CA ALA A 107 11.09 9.07 6.44
C ALA A 107 11.89 10.37 6.29
N LYS A 108 13.15 10.41 6.76
CA LYS A 108 13.98 11.62 6.76
C LYS A 108 15.46 11.35 6.46
N GLY A 109 16.15 12.39 6.03
CA GLY A 109 17.58 12.36 5.76
C GLY A 109 17.91 11.78 4.39
N ARG A 110 19.19 11.47 4.18
CA ARG A 110 19.72 11.01 2.88
C ARG A 110 19.15 9.66 2.44
N ARG A 111 18.80 8.80 3.41
CA ARG A 111 18.27 7.44 3.19
C ARG A 111 16.74 7.39 3.13
N ARG A 112 16.08 8.55 3.01
CA ARG A 112 14.62 8.62 2.91
C ARG A 112 14.11 7.73 1.77
N GLY A 113 13.01 7.03 2.01
CA GLY A 113 12.37 6.14 1.04
C GLY A 113 12.99 4.75 0.96
N LEU A 114 14.08 4.48 1.70
CA LEU A 114 14.67 3.16 1.82
C LEU A 114 14.11 2.42 3.03
N VAL A 115 14.17 1.08 2.99
CA VAL A 115 13.66 0.19 4.04
C VAL A 115 14.83 -0.33 4.88
N ARG A 116 14.66 -0.31 6.20
CA ARG A 116 15.63 -0.91 7.13
C ARG A 116 15.62 -2.43 6.97
N ALA A 117 16.82 -3.02 6.88
CA ALA A 117 17.01 -4.46 6.80
C ALA A 117 17.76 -4.98 8.04
N CYS A 118 17.46 -6.22 8.41
CA CYS A 118 18.20 -6.99 9.40
C CYS A 118 19.50 -7.54 8.78
N SER A 119 20.57 -7.66 9.57
CA SER A 119 21.76 -8.43 9.19
C SER A 119 21.53 -9.93 9.38
N ARG A 120 22.38 -10.77 8.79
CA ARG A 120 22.38 -12.23 9.04
C ARG A 120 23.28 -12.56 10.21
N GLU A 121 22.91 -13.51 11.05
CA GLU A 121 23.72 -13.93 12.21
C GLU A 121 25.11 -14.44 11.79
N GLU A 122 25.19 -15.15 10.67
CA GLU A 122 26.43 -15.75 10.14
C GLU A 122 27.48 -14.71 9.70
N GLU A 123 27.04 -13.53 9.27
CA GLU A 123 27.90 -12.40 8.86
C GLU A 123 28.74 -11.86 10.04
N HIS A 124 28.42 -12.26 11.27
CA HIS A 124 29.09 -11.84 12.50
C HIS A 124 30.12 -12.86 13.01
N THR A 125 30.43 -13.90 12.21
CA THR A 125 31.40 -14.95 12.54
C THR A 125 32.74 -14.71 11.85
N GLY A 126 33.38 -13.55 12.12
CA GLY A 126 34.62 -13.16 11.45
C GLY A 126 35.54 -12.22 12.24
N THR A 127 36.46 -12.83 12.98
CA THR A 127 37.87 -12.43 13.21
C THR A 127 38.21 -11.01 13.71
N GLY A 128 38.33 -10.86 15.04
CA GLY A 128 39.22 -9.84 15.65
C GLY A 128 38.68 -9.16 16.92
N CYS A 129 39.31 -9.47 18.05
CA CYS A 129 39.11 -8.88 19.39
C CYS A 129 37.79 -9.24 20.12
N PHE A 130 37.85 -9.31 21.45
CA PHE A 130 36.82 -9.78 22.40
C PHE A 130 35.51 -8.96 22.44
N CYS A 131 35.19 -8.20 21.38
CA CYS A 131 33.99 -7.39 21.22
C CYS A 131 33.19 -7.92 20.03
N ARG A 132 32.12 -8.69 20.28
CA ARG A 132 31.14 -9.05 19.23
C ARG A 132 30.31 -7.81 18.87
N SER A 133 30.84 -6.91 18.04
CA SER A 133 30.09 -5.76 17.54
C SER A 133 29.35 -6.13 16.26
N ILE A 134 28.04 -6.27 16.35
CA ILE A 134 27.14 -6.50 15.21
C ILE A 134 27.04 -5.20 14.42
N SER A 135 27.55 -5.20 13.19
CA SER A 135 27.41 -4.08 12.26
C SER A 135 25.96 -4.00 11.75
N ASP A 136 25.43 -2.78 11.69
CA ASP A 136 24.08 -2.55 11.18
C ASP A 136 24.12 -2.45 9.64
N VAL A 137 23.24 -3.21 8.98
CA VAL A 137 23.05 -3.11 7.52
C VAL A 137 22.43 -1.77 7.17
N GLU A 138 22.91 -1.17 6.09
CA GLU A 138 22.35 0.07 5.58
C GLU A 138 20.94 -0.14 5.01
N PRO A 139 20.00 0.82 5.17
CA PRO A 139 18.71 0.77 4.49
C PRO A 139 18.90 0.62 2.99
N ARG A 140 18.08 -0.22 2.37
CA ARG A 140 18.12 -0.52 0.94
C ARG A 140 16.74 -0.36 0.30
N PRO A 141 16.64 -0.29 -1.04
CA PRO A 141 15.34 -0.24 -1.70
C PRO A 141 14.45 -1.40 -1.29
N PHE A 142 13.13 -1.17 -1.27
CA PHE A 142 12.18 -2.23 -0.97
C PHE A 142 12.32 -3.39 -1.94
N ASP A 143 12.34 -4.60 -1.39
CA ASP A 143 12.32 -5.85 -2.13
C ASP A 143 11.30 -6.78 -1.45
N PRO A 144 10.21 -7.16 -2.14
CA PRO A 144 9.18 -8.01 -1.54
C PRO A 144 9.67 -9.44 -1.25
N ALA A 145 10.74 -9.92 -1.90
CA ALA A 145 11.33 -11.22 -1.62
C ALA A 145 12.27 -11.20 -0.40
N ASP A 146 12.66 -10.01 0.07
CA ASP A 146 13.63 -9.83 1.13
C ASP A 146 12.98 -9.87 2.52
N VAL A 147 12.92 -11.07 3.10
CA VAL A 147 12.40 -11.28 4.46
C VAL A 147 13.16 -10.49 5.54
N TYR A 148 14.42 -10.11 5.30
CA TYR A 148 15.20 -9.32 6.26
C TYR A 148 14.72 -7.85 6.35
N GLN A 149 13.91 -7.37 5.41
CA GLN A 149 13.26 -6.05 5.49
C GLN A 149 12.00 -6.04 6.37
N GLN A 150 11.63 -7.18 6.95
CA GLN A 150 10.49 -7.30 7.84
C GLN A 150 10.95 -7.39 9.30
N ILE A 151 10.38 -6.53 10.15
CA ILE A 151 10.60 -6.57 11.59
C ILE A 151 9.28 -6.76 12.33
N GLU A 152 9.30 -7.56 13.38
CA GLU A 152 8.21 -7.68 14.35
C GLU A 152 8.44 -6.71 15.50
N ILE A 153 7.48 -5.82 15.75
CA ILE A 153 7.55 -4.89 16.88
C ILE A 153 6.92 -5.54 18.10
N VAL A 154 7.71 -5.69 19.16
CA VAL A 154 7.29 -6.31 20.42
C VAL A 154 7.14 -5.22 21.48
N GLN A 155 5.91 -5.02 21.95
CA GLN A 155 5.65 -4.18 23.11
C GLN A 155 6.05 -4.93 24.39
N ARG A 156 7.04 -4.40 25.12
CA ARG A 156 7.53 -5.03 26.37
C ARG A 156 6.75 -4.58 27.59
N ARG A 157 6.45 -3.29 27.62
CA ARG A 157 5.60 -2.63 28.61
C ARG A 157 5.01 -1.40 27.92
N ARG A 158 3.93 -0.85 28.47
CA ARG A 158 3.28 0.34 27.93
C ARG A 158 4.28 1.46 27.62
N GLY A 159 4.36 1.86 26.35
CA GLY A 159 5.23 2.90 25.81
C GLY A 159 6.69 2.51 25.59
N TRP A 160 7.04 1.23 25.72
CA TRP A 160 8.41 0.74 25.55
C TRP A 160 8.43 -0.51 24.68
N PHE A 161 9.19 -0.43 23.60
CA PHE A 161 9.17 -1.41 22.53
C PHE A 161 10.58 -2.01 22.32
N THR A 162 10.60 -3.13 21.62
CA THR A 162 11.79 -3.75 21.02
C THR A 162 11.37 -4.30 19.66
N ALA A 163 12.31 -4.72 18.83
CA ALA A 163 12.00 -5.42 17.58
C ALA A 163 12.73 -6.75 17.47
N ARG A 164 12.14 -7.67 16.74
CA ARG A 164 12.73 -8.93 16.28
C ARG A 164 12.76 -8.93 14.76
N ALA A 165 13.71 -9.64 14.16
CA ALA A 165 13.65 -9.90 12.73
C ALA A 165 12.52 -10.90 12.45
N ALA A 166 11.88 -10.78 11.29
CA ALA A 166 10.98 -11.82 10.82
C ALA A 166 11.76 -13.06 10.34
N ALA A 167 12.97 -12.85 9.82
CA ALA A 167 13.90 -13.91 9.44
C ALA A 167 14.47 -14.62 10.70
N PRO A 168 14.50 -15.97 10.75
CA PRO A 168 14.99 -16.71 11.92
C PRO A 168 16.44 -16.39 12.31
N ASP A 169 17.29 -16.16 11.32
CA ASP A 169 18.71 -15.80 11.43
C ASP A 169 18.95 -14.29 11.34
N GLY A 170 17.89 -13.49 11.37
CA GLY A 170 17.95 -12.04 11.21
C GLY A 170 18.25 -11.31 12.52
N VAL A 171 19.14 -10.32 12.46
CA VAL A 171 19.42 -9.41 13.58
C VAL A 171 19.01 -7.99 13.19
N PRO A 172 18.02 -7.37 13.86
CA PRO A 172 17.65 -5.98 13.60
C PRO A 172 18.78 -5.00 13.87
N SER A 173 18.71 -3.82 13.24
CA SER A 173 19.68 -2.75 13.52
C SER A 173 19.69 -2.37 15.01
N SER A 174 20.82 -1.84 15.47
CA SER A 174 21.09 -1.49 16.88
C SER A 174 19.94 -0.73 17.53
N LEU A 175 19.39 0.28 16.84
CA LEU A 175 18.26 1.08 17.30
C LEU A 175 17.02 0.22 17.63
N TYR A 176 16.70 -0.77 16.80
CA TYR A 176 15.50 -1.59 16.93
C TYR A 176 15.68 -2.81 17.84
N ARG A 177 16.88 -3.43 17.85
CA ARG A 177 17.19 -4.56 18.75
C ARG A 177 17.37 -4.12 20.21
N SER A 178 17.71 -2.85 20.43
CA SER A 178 17.78 -2.28 21.77
C SER A 178 16.47 -2.49 22.53
N LYS A 179 16.60 -2.82 23.82
CA LYS A 179 15.43 -2.93 24.69
C LYS A 179 14.96 -1.54 25.06
N TYR A 180 13.64 -1.37 25.12
CA TYR A 180 13.03 -0.15 25.65
C TYR A 180 13.32 1.09 24.79
N TRP A 181 13.22 1.00 23.47
CA TRP A 181 13.07 2.21 22.67
C TRP A 181 11.64 2.75 22.80
N GLN A 182 11.53 4.07 22.60
CA GLN A 182 10.29 4.82 22.72
C GLN A 182 9.91 5.39 21.35
N VAL A 183 8.61 5.63 21.16
CA VAL A 183 8.07 6.15 19.91
C VAL A 183 7.33 7.44 20.19
N TYR A 184 7.58 8.43 19.34
CA TYR A 184 6.91 9.72 19.39
C TYR A 184 6.34 10.05 18.02
N GLU A 185 5.12 10.59 17.98
CA GLU A 185 4.58 11.22 16.80
C GLU A 185 5.46 12.41 16.41
N PHE A 186 5.96 12.39 15.18
CA PHE A 186 6.74 13.48 14.65
C PHE A 186 5.79 14.50 14.00
N LYS A 187 5.80 15.75 14.47
CA LYS A 187 5.03 16.85 13.84
C LYS A 187 5.57 17.14 12.43
N GLN A 188 4.84 16.71 11.40
CA GLN A 188 5.16 16.91 9.98
C GLN A 188 4.01 17.61 9.26
N PRO A 189 4.26 18.33 8.15
CA PRO A 189 3.20 18.91 7.33
C PRO A 189 2.32 17.78 6.75
N LYS A 190 1.00 17.93 6.89
CA LYS A 190 -0.02 16.90 6.62
C LYS A 190 0.00 16.29 5.20
N LYS A 191 0.63 16.97 4.22
CA LYS A 191 0.53 16.64 2.79
C LYS A 191 1.10 15.27 2.39
N ILE A 192 2.05 14.70 3.13
CA ILE A 192 2.73 13.44 2.74
C ILE A 192 1.94 12.19 3.17
N LEU A 193 1.05 12.32 4.17
CA LEU A 193 0.40 11.20 4.87
C LEU A 193 -1.11 11.43 5.08
N ASP A 194 -1.76 12.14 4.15
CA ASP A 194 -3.19 12.43 4.22
C ASP A 194 -4.02 11.20 3.79
N LEU A 195 -4.08 10.20 4.67
CA LEU A 195 -4.89 9.00 4.46
C LEU A 195 -6.33 9.28 4.90
N GLY A 196 -7.22 9.39 3.92
CA GLY A 196 -8.66 9.36 4.11
C GLY A 196 -9.21 7.93 4.30
N GLU A 197 -10.52 7.81 4.40
CA GLU A 197 -11.19 6.50 4.48
C GLU A 197 -11.12 5.74 3.15
N ALA A 198 -10.79 4.46 3.24
CA ALA A 198 -10.71 3.51 2.14
C ALA A 198 -11.20 2.14 2.63
N LEU A 199 -12.42 1.77 2.27
CA LEU A 199 -13.09 0.56 2.76
C LEU A 199 -12.88 -0.65 1.84
N GLY A 200 -12.17 -0.48 0.73
CA GLY A 200 -12.07 -1.46 -0.34
C GLY A 200 -13.21 -1.31 -1.33
N LEU A 201 -13.75 -2.43 -1.82
CA LEU A 201 -14.94 -2.44 -2.67
C LEU A 201 -16.16 -2.01 -1.86
N ASP A 202 -16.89 -1.01 -2.35
CA ASP A 202 -18.18 -0.62 -1.81
C ASP A 202 -19.28 -1.24 -2.68
N ALA A 203 -19.85 -2.36 -2.23
CA ALA A 203 -20.93 -3.06 -2.92
C ALA A 203 -22.18 -2.17 -3.10
N ALA A 204 -22.44 -1.24 -2.18
CA ALA A 204 -23.54 -0.30 -2.31
C ALA A 204 -23.22 0.81 -3.32
N ALA A 205 -21.98 1.29 -3.38
CA ALA A 205 -21.53 2.20 -4.43
C ALA A 205 -21.55 1.53 -5.81
N ALA A 206 -21.09 0.28 -5.93
CA ALA A 206 -21.20 -0.50 -7.16
C ALA A 206 -22.68 -0.63 -7.61
N LEU A 207 -23.59 -0.87 -6.67
CA LEU A 207 -25.01 -0.97 -6.95
C LEU A 207 -25.65 0.39 -7.30
N ARG A 208 -25.22 1.48 -6.66
CA ARG A 208 -25.64 2.86 -7.03
C ARG A 208 -25.09 3.27 -8.39
N ALA A 209 -23.82 3.01 -8.68
CA ALA A 209 -23.20 3.25 -9.98
C ALA A 209 -23.99 2.50 -11.07
N ARG A 210 -24.27 1.21 -10.87
CA ARG A 210 -25.12 0.42 -11.78
C ARG A 210 -26.51 1.02 -12.01
N ARG A 211 -27.17 1.55 -10.96
CA ARG A 211 -28.49 2.18 -11.05
C ARG A 211 -28.48 3.56 -11.72
N GLN A 212 -27.52 4.41 -11.36
CA GLN A 212 -27.36 5.75 -11.96
C GLN A 212 -26.98 5.65 -13.43
N LEU A 213 -26.11 4.69 -13.78
CA LEU A 213 -25.75 4.38 -15.15
C LEU A 213 -26.91 3.76 -15.92
N ALA A 214 -27.77 2.94 -15.30
CA ALA A 214 -29.00 2.44 -15.94
C ALA A 214 -30.00 3.56 -16.29
N GLY A 215 -30.06 4.65 -15.51
CA GLY A 215 -30.88 5.82 -15.83
C GLY A 215 -30.27 6.75 -16.89
N ALA A 216 -28.95 6.75 -17.03
CA ALA A 216 -28.23 7.60 -18.00
C ALA A 216 -28.39 7.14 -19.47
N PHE A 217 -28.82 5.90 -19.72
CA PHE A 217 -29.18 5.42 -21.07
C PHE A 217 -30.36 6.18 -21.69
N GLN A 218 -31.09 7.00 -20.92
CA GLN A 218 -32.14 7.87 -21.44
C GLN A 218 -31.61 9.19 -22.01
N PHE A 219 -30.33 9.53 -21.80
CA PHE A 219 -29.73 10.77 -22.29
C PHE A 219 -28.42 10.50 -23.03
N GLN A 220 -28.49 10.68 -24.35
CA GLN A 220 -27.36 10.58 -25.28
C GLN A 220 -26.11 11.28 -24.75
N GLY A 221 -25.01 10.52 -24.59
CA GLY A 221 -23.65 11.05 -24.61
C GLY A 221 -22.91 11.25 -23.28
N ALA A 222 -23.47 10.91 -22.11
CA ALA A 222 -22.77 11.11 -20.83
C ALA A 222 -22.27 9.78 -20.21
N THR A 223 -20.98 9.48 -20.39
CA THR A 223 -20.29 8.41 -19.63
C THR A 223 -20.10 8.86 -18.18
N MET A 224 -20.94 8.37 -17.26
CA MET A 224 -20.80 8.63 -15.83
C MET A 224 -19.81 7.63 -15.21
N ALA A 225 -18.66 8.10 -14.73
CA ALA A 225 -17.72 7.29 -13.97
C ALA A 225 -18.05 7.37 -12.47
N GLY A 226 -18.23 6.23 -11.81
CA GLY A 226 -18.40 6.15 -10.36
C GLY A 226 -17.25 5.39 -9.71
N ASP A 227 -16.68 5.94 -8.64
CA ASP A 227 -15.74 5.22 -7.78
C ASP A 227 -16.51 4.14 -7.00
N VAL A 228 -16.22 2.86 -7.29
CA VAL A 228 -16.86 1.69 -6.67
C VAL A 228 -15.95 0.96 -5.68
N GLY A 229 -14.67 1.33 -5.65
CA GLY A 229 -13.73 0.82 -4.67
C GLY A 229 -12.58 1.79 -4.40
N LYS A 230 -12.07 1.76 -3.17
CA LYS A 230 -10.96 2.62 -2.74
C LYS A 230 -10.01 1.91 -1.79
N TRP A 231 -8.72 2.02 -2.08
CA TRP A 231 -7.59 1.47 -1.32
C TRP A 231 -6.41 2.45 -1.29
N TYR A 232 -5.40 2.11 -0.52
CA TYR A 232 -4.07 2.73 -0.60
C TYR A 232 -3.00 1.69 -0.94
N CYS A 233 -1.91 2.18 -1.51
CA CYS A 233 -0.74 1.39 -1.89
C CYS A 233 0.53 2.12 -1.43
N PRO A 234 1.38 1.52 -0.58
CA PRO A 234 2.68 2.10 -0.22
C PRO A 234 3.49 2.46 -1.48
N PHE A 235 4.16 3.61 -1.45
CA PHE A 235 4.81 4.16 -2.64
C PHE A 235 5.80 3.19 -3.29
N PHE A 236 6.54 2.43 -2.49
CA PHE A 236 7.55 1.50 -2.98
C PHE A 236 6.97 0.29 -3.74
N LEU A 237 5.67 0.03 -3.67
CA LEU A 237 5.00 -1.02 -4.47
C LEU A 237 4.71 -0.57 -5.91
N VAL A 238 4.90 0.72 -6.21
CA VAL A 238 4.78 1.28 -7.57
C VAL A 238 6.07 2.01 -7.87
N LYS A 239 6.84 1.60 -8.88
CA LYS A 239 8.10 2.25 -9.27
C LYS A 239 7.87 3.13 -10.47
N GLU A 240 8.00 4.44 -10.30
CA GLU A 240 8.02 5.38 -11.43
C GLU A 240 9.44 5.44 -12.00
N HIS A 241 9.62 5.10 -13.28
CA HIS A 241 10.94 5.13 -13.91
C HIS A 241 11.56 6.52 -13.87
N GLY A 242 12.86 6.58 -13.55
CA GLY A 242 13.61 7.84 -13.42
C GLY A 242 13.36 8.62 -12.13
N VAL A 243 12.53 8.12 -11.20
CA VAL A 243 12.26 8.76 -9.91
C VAL A 243 12.95 7.98 -8.79
N ALA A 244 13.81 8.63 -8.02
CA ALA A 244 14.48 7.97 -6.90
C ALA A 244 13.48 7.67 -5.76
N PRO A 245 13.67 6.59 -4.96
CA PRO A 245 12.78 6.27 -3.83
C PRO A 245 12.60 7.42 -2.85
N ARG A 246 13.66 8.23 -2.67
CA ARG A 246 13.62 9.44 -1.85
C ARG A 246 12.62 10.46 -2.38
N GLU A 247 12.68 10.77 -3.67
CA GLU A 247 11.81 11.75 -4.33
C GLU A 247 10.36 11.27 -4.33
N GLN A 248 10.15 9.98 -4.54
CA GLN A 248 8.81 9.40 -4.52
C GLN A 248 8.19 9.48 -3.11
N MET A 249 8.96 9.13 -2.07
CA MET A 249 8.54 9.30 -0.67
C MET A 249 8.31 10.77 -0.28
N GLU A 250 9.00 11.73 -0.93
CA GLU A 250 8.77 13.16 -0.74
C GLU A 250 7.43 13.62 -1.30
N ARG A 251 6.95 12.99 -2.39
CA ARG A 251 5.62 13.23 -2.97
C ARG A 251 4.51 12.63 -2.11
N GLY A 252 4.75 11.47 -1.50
CA GLY A 252 3.80 10.79 -0.62
C GLY A 252 4.28 9.41 -0.22
N ALA A 253 3.94 8.95 0.99
CA ALA A 253 4.28 7.59 1.42
C ALA A 253 3.32 6.53 0.83
N PHE A 254 2.19 6.96 0.27
CA PHE A 254 1.17 6.10 -0.30
C PHE A 254 0.66 6.70 -1.62
N TYR A 255 0.09 5.86 -2.45
CA TYR A 255 -0.79 6.19 -3.56
C TYR A 255 -2.20 5.82 -3.18
N GLU A 256 -3.18 6.58 -3.65
CA GLU A 256 -4.58 6.17 -3.66
C GLU A 256 -4.80 5.22 -4.84
N VAL A 257 -5.53 4.14 -4.62
CA VAL A 257 -6.00 3.25 -5.69
C VAL A 257 -7.52 3.27 -5.68
N ALA A 258 -8.12 3.66 -6.78
CA ALA A 258 -9.56 3.65 -6.95
C ALA A 258 -9.96 2.68 -8.07
N LEU A 259 -11.10 2.02 -7.91
CA LEU A 259 -11.76 1.27 -8.96
C LEU A 259 -12.94 2.11 -9.47
N GLU A 260 -12.85 2.56 -10.72
CA GLU A 260 -13.89 3.29 -11.43
C GLU A 260 -14.71 2.32 -12.29
N GLN A 261 -16.03 2.47 -12.31
CA GLN A 261 -16.92 1.79 -13.27
C GLN A 261 -17.51 2.79 -14.25
N ARG A 262 -17.52 2.42 -15.54
CA ARG A 262 -18.23 3.15 -16.59
C ARG A 262 -18.81 2.20 -17.63
N TRP A 263 -19.82 2.65 -18.35
CA TRP A 263 -20.42 1.92 -19.46
C TRP A 263 -20.05 2.63 -20.75
N GLU A 264 -19.42 1.92 -21.69
CA GLU A 264 -18.99 2.48 -22.97
C GLU A 264 -19.77 1.86 -24.13
N PRO A 265 -20.25 2.67 -25.08
CA PRO A 265 -20.89 2.15 -26.27
C PRO A 265 -19.86 1.44 -27.15
N VAL A 266 -20.23 0.29 -27.68
CA VAL A 266 -19.47 -0.39 -28.72
C VAL A 266 -19.77 0.33 -30.03
N LEU A 267 -18.77 1.04 -30.57
CA LEU A 267 -18.87 1.70 -31.87
C LEU A 267 -18.29 0.78 -32.96
N GLY A 268 -19.17 0.22 -33.80
CA GLY A 268 -18.81 -0.58 -34.97
C GLY A 268 -18.09 -1.89 -34.63
N ASP A 269 -17.53 -2.54 -35.65
CA ASP A 269 -16.77 -3.81 -35.53
C ASP A 269 -15.38 -3.64 -34.88
N ALA A 270 -15.16 -2.58 -34.10
CA ALA A 270 -13.89 -2.34 -33.45
C ALA A 270 -13.63 -3.40 -32.37
N LYS A 271 -12.60 -4.23 -32.58
CA LYS A 271 -12.10 -5.17 -31.57
C LYS A 271 -11.54 -4.40 -30.38
N LEU A 272 -12.40 -4.08 -29.42
CA LEU A 272 -12.02 -3.43 -28.16
C LEU A 272 -11.04 -4.34 -27.43
N ALA A 273 -9.80 -3.89 -27.20
CA ALA A 273 -8.85 -4.65 -26.41
C ALA A 273 -9.43 -4.90 -25.00
N GLY A 274 -9.43 -6.16 -24.56
CA GLY A 274 -9.99 -6.57 -23.26
C GLY A 274 -9.26 -5.97 -22.07
N LYS A 275 -7.99 -5.56 -22.28
CA LYS A 275 -7.16 -4.89 -21.29
C LYS A 275 -6.34 -3.75 -21.90
N LYS A 276 -6.34 -2.59 -21.25
CA LYS A 276 -5.53 -1.41 -21.64
C LYS A 276 -4.78 -0.83 -20.45
N VAL A 277 -3.58 -0.30 -20.66
CA VAL A 277 -2.77 0.35 -19.62
C VAL A 277 -2.44 1.78 -20.03
N LEU A 278 -2.59 2.72 -19.11
CA LEU A 278 -2.40 4.16 -19.32
C LEU A 278 -1.43 4.73 -18.29
N ILE A 279 -0.19 5.05 -18.70
CA ILE A 279 0.78 5.76 -17.86
C ILE A 279 0.44 7.25 -17.80
N ARG A 280 0.52 7.84 -16.61
CA ARG A 280 0.07 9.22 -16.32
C ARG A 280 -1.38 9.51 -16.71
N GLY A 281 -2.18 8.46 -16.95
CA GLY A 281 -3.58 8.54 -17.33
C GLY A 281 -3.86 8.77 -18.81
N SER A 282 -2.84 8.93 -19.66
CA SER A 282 -3.03 9.24 -21.09
C SER A 282 -2.12 8.47 -22.05
N VAL A 283 -0.93 8.04 -21.62
CA VAL A 283 0.03 7.35 -22.50
C VAL A 283 -0.28 5.86 -22.48
N GLU A 284 -0.73 5.32 -23.61
CA GLU A 284 -0.96 3.88 -23.75
C GLU A 284 0.37 3.12 -23.62
N ALA A 285 0.35 2.10 -22.77
CA ALA A 285 1.51 1.31 -22.42
C ALA A 285 1.25 -0.18 -22.63
N LYS A 286 2.33 -0.90 -22.95
CA LYS A 286 2.31 -2.36 -23.06
C LYS A 286 3.06 -2.94 -21.88
N MET A 287 2.59 -4.10 -21.43
CA MET A 287 3.32 -4.90 -20.46
C MET A 287 4.60 -5.42 -21.11
N GLU A 288 5.73 -5.21 -20.45
CA GLU A 288 7.01 -5.75 -20.88
C GLU A 288 7.01 -7.25 -20.65
N GLY A 289 7.47 -8.03 -21.64
CA GLY A 289 7.51 -9.49 -21.53
C GLY A 289 8.29 -9.91 -20.29
N GLN A 290 7.72 -10.80 -19.47
CA GLN A 290 8.40 -11.33 -18.30
C GLN A 290 9.68 -12.02 -18.77
N SER A 291 10.83 -11.39 -18.59
CA SER A 291 12.10 -12.04 -18.87
C SER A 291 12.19 -13.26 -17.96
N SER A 292 12.40 -14.44 -18.54
CA SER A 292 12.40 -15.77 -17.90
C SER A 292 13.49 -15.99 -16.83
N GLY A 293 14.15 -14.92 -16.36
CA GLY A 293 14.96 -14.93 -15.17
C GLY A 293 14.07 -14.79 -13.94
N HIS A 294 14.02 -15.82 -13.11
CA HIS A 294 13.47 -15.74 -11.75
C HIS A 294 13.93 -14.44 -11.07
N GLY A 295 13.02 -13.48 -10.82
CA GLY A 295 13.33 -12.37 -9.90
C GLY A 295 12.79 -10.97 -10.18
N ASP A 296 11.95 -10.71 -11.19
CA ASP A 296 11.31 -9.38 -11.24
C ASP A 296 10.07 -9.33 -10.34
N ALA A 297 10.26 -8.82 -9.13
CA ALA A 297 9.21 -8.51 -8.17
C ALA A 297 8.15 -7.51 -8.68
N TYR A 298 8.37 -6.91 -9.86
CA TYR A 298 7.52 -5.91 -10.47
C TYR A 298 7.17 -6.30 -11.89
N VAL A 299 5.91 -6.04 -12.26
CA VAL A 299 5.46 -6.06 -13.66
C VAL A 299 5.67 -4.66 -14.23
N TRP A 300 6.48 -4.55 -15.28
CA TRP A 300 6.79 -3.28 -15.92
C TRP A 300 5.86 -3.01 -17.10
N PHE A 301 5.41 -1.76 -17.19
CA PHE A 301 4.62 -1.24 -18.28
C PHE A 301 5.40 -0.11 -18.95
N VAL A 302 5.50 -0.17 -20.28
CA VAL A 302 6.30 0.77 -21.08
C VAL A 302 5.39 1.44 -22.11
N GLY A 303 5.35 2.77 -22.06
CA GLY A 303 4.66 3.62 -23.02
C GLY A 303 5.52 3.88 -24.25
N ALA A 304 4.88 4.26 -25.36
CA ALA A 304 5.57 4.54 -26.63
C ALA A 304 6.62 5.68 -26.53
N THR A 305 6.44 6.59 -25.57
CA THR A 305 7.31 7.73 -25.29
C THR A 305 8.51 7.39 -24.41
N GLY A 306 8.71 6.11 -24.04
CA GLY A 306 9.76 5.68 -23.12
C GLY A 306 9.40 5.88 -21.63
N ASP A 307 8.20 6.36 -21.33
CA ASP A 307 7.66 6.36 -19.97
C ASP A 307 7.50 4.92 -19.48
N ARG A 308 7.94 4.64 -18.24
CA ARG A 308 7.91 3.28 -17.68
C ARG A 308 7.44 3.30 -16.22
N VAL A 309 6.58 2.35 -15.86
CA VAL A 309 6.08 2.19 -14.49
C VAL A 309 6.10 0.72 -14.13
N GLY A 310 6.67 0.39 -12.97
CA GLY A 310 6.67 -0.95 -12.40
C GLY A 310 5.59 -1.06 -11.33
N VAL A 311 4.77 -2.10 -11.36
CA VAL A 311 3.81 -2.40 -10.29
C VAL A 311 4.20 -3.72 -9.65
N CYS A 312 4.34 -3.74 -8.32
CA CYS A 312 4.68 -4.95 -7.59
C CYS A 312 3.71 -6.07 -7.95
N THR A 313 4.23 -7.27 -8.22
CA THR A 313 3.46 -8.42 -8.72
C THR A 313 2.25 -8.72 -7.82
N THR A 314 2.40 -8.62 -6.50
CA THR A 314 1.30 -8.84 -5.54
C THR A 314 0.16 -7.81 -5.66
N VAL A 315 0.46 -6.56 -6.04
CA VAL A 315 -0.55 -5.53 -6.29
C VAL A 315 -1.24 -5.78 -7.61
N TRP A 316 -0.47 -6.12 -8.65
CA TRP A 316 -0.98 -6.44 -9.98
C TRP A 316 -1.91 -7.66 -9.96
N GLU A 317 -1.47 -8.77 -9.36
CA GLU A 317 -2.29 -9.98 -9.17
C GLU A 317 -3.52 -9.69 -8.32
N GLY A 318 -3.40 -8.83 -7.31
CA GLY A 318 -4.54 -8.40 -6.50
C GLY A 318 -5.60 -7.65 -7.32
N MET A 319 -5.20 -6.79 -8.25
CA MET A 319 -6.13 -6.12 -9.18
C MET A 319 -6.77 -7.12 -10.14
N LEU A 320 -5.98 -8.01 -10.75
CA LEU A 320 -6.49 -9.04 -11.65
C LEU A 320 -7.51 -9.96 -10.95
N TRP A 321 -7.22 -10.37 -9.71
CA TRP A 321 -8.12 -11.21 -8.93
C TRP A 321 -9.48 -10.55 -8.70
N GLU A 322 -9.51 -9.24 -8.38
CA GLU A 322 -10.79 -8.52 -8.20
C GLU A 322 -11.60 -8.46 -9.50
N GLU A 323 -10.94 -8.28 -10.65
CA GLU A 323 -11.60 -8.27 -11.96
C GLU A 323 -12.11 -9.65 -12.37
N THR A 324 -11.30 -10.71 -12.25
CA THR A 324 -11.70 -12.09 -12.58
C THR A 324 -12.83 -12.56 -11.68
N ARG A 325 -12.79 -12.24 -10.38
CA ARG A 325 -13.91 -12.47 -9.45
C ARG A 325 -15.16 -11.67 -9.86
N GLY A 326 -14.95 -10.47 -10.39
CA GLY A 326 -15.99 -9.65 -11.00
C GLY A 326 -16.58 -10.25 -12.28
N GLY A 327 -15.98 -11.31 -12.84
CA GLY A 327 -16.41 -11.96 -14.07
C GLY A 327 -15.63 -11.51 -15.30
N TRP A 328 -14.56 -10.74 -15.17
CA TRP A 328 -13.67 -10.43 -16.30
C TRP A 328 -12.94 -11.69 -16.78
N VAL A 329 -12.77 -11.84 -18.10
CA VAL A 329 -12.05 -12.95 -18.75
C VAL A 329 -10.98 -12.35 -19.66
N ASP A 330 -9.77 -12.90 -19.64
CA ASP A 330 -8.67 -12.41 -20.45
C ASP A 330 -8.82 -12.83 -21.92
N ASP A 331 -8.48 -11.91 -22.83
CA ASP A 331 -8.62 -12.07 -24.28
C ASP A 331 -7.80 -13.24 -24.84
N ALA A 332 -6.76 -13.69 -24.12
CA ALA A 332 -5.91 -14.80 -24.53
C ALA A 332 -6.61 -16.17 -24.40
N GLU A 333 -7.65 -16.28 -23.56
CA GLU A 333 -8.40 -17.52 -23.34
C GLU A 333 -9.66 -17.65 -24.23
N GLU A 334 -10.09 -16.56 -24.87
CA GLU A 334 -11.18 -16.58 -25.86
C GLU A 334 -10.64 -16.33 -27.29
N LEU A 335 -10.33 -17.43 -27.97
CA LEU A 335 -10.39 -17.49 -29.44
C LEU A 335 -11.83 -17.37 -29.99
N GLU A 336 -12.84 -17.31 -29.11
CA GLU A 336 -14.27 -17.43 -29.43
C GLU A 336 -15.16 -16.41 -28.66
N ALA A 337 -14.65 -15.23 -28.31
CA ALA A 337 -15.52 -14.15 -27.82
C ALA A 337 -16.31 -13.58 -29.00
N GLY A 338 -17.57 -14.00 -29.16
CA GLY A 338 -18.47 -13.52 -30.20
C GLY A 338 -18.48 -11.98 -30.30
N SER A 339 -18.62 -11.45 -31.52
CA SER A 339 -18.67 -10.00 -31.71
C SER A 339 -19.84 -9.41 -30.91
N VAL A 340 -19.55 -8.44 -30.05
CA VAL A 340 -20.60 -7.70 -29.35
C VAL A 340 -21.36 -6.91 -30.42
N ALA A 341 -22.69 -7.03 -30.44
CA ALA A 341 -23.52 -6.37 -31.45
C ALA A 341 -23.36 -4.85 -31.42
N ASP A 342 -23.27 -4.23 -32.59
CA ASP A 342 -23.21 -2.77 -32.76
C ASP A 342 -24.41 -2.10 -32.06
N GLY A 343 -24.15 -0.99 -31.35
CA GLY A 343 -25.15 -0.32 -30.50
C GLY A 343 -25.30 -0.91 -29.08
N SER A 344 -24.57 -1.96 -28.74
CA SER A 344 -24.51 -2.45 -27.36
C SER A 344 -23.58 -1.60 -26.48
N VAL A 345 -23.77 -1.66 -25.17
CA VAL A 345 -22.93 -0.94 -24.21
C VAL A 345 -22.29 -1.94 -23.26
N VAL A 346 -20.96 -1.86 -23.10
CA VAL A 346 -20.14 -2.78 -22.31
C VAL A 346 -19.68 -2.12 -21.02
N LEU A 347 -19.55 -2.91 -19.95
CA LEU A 347 -18.94 -2.43 -18.71
C LEU A 347 -17.42 -2.35 -18.88
N VAL A 348 -16.85 -1.20 -18.52
CA VAL A 348 -15.41 -1.00 -18.38
C VAL A 348 -15.10 -0.69 -16.92
N GLU A 349 -14.26 -1.50 -16.31
CA GLU A 349 -13.73 -1.28 -14.96
C GLU A 349 -12.30 -0.73 -15.08
N ARG A 350 -11.98 0.30 -14.30
CA ARG A 350 -10.69 0.99 -14.37
C ARG A 350 -10.07 1.15 -13.00
N PHE A 351 -8.96 0.48 -12.77
CA PHE A 351 -8.10 0.76 -11.63
C PHE A 351 -7.25 2.00 -11.92
N VAL A 352 -7.36 3.04 -11.09
CA VAL A 352 -6.56 4.26 -11.18
C VAL A 352 -5.66 4.37 -9.96
N VAL A 353 -4.34 4.37 -10.19
CA VAL A 353 -3.33 4.62 -9.15
C VAL A 353 -2.99 6.11 -9.17
N ARG A 354 -3.43 6.85 -8.16
CA ARG A 354 -3.25 8.29 -8.02
C ARG A 354 -2.17 8.62 -6.99
N ARG A 355 -1.30 9.57 -7.31
CA ARG A 355 -0.42 10.23 -6.35
C ARG A 355 -1.25 11.02 -5.34
N MET A 356 -0.67 11.38 -4.19
CA MET A 356 -1.37 12.16 -3.16
C MET A 356 -1.78 13.57 -3.62
N ASP A 357 -1.18 14.10 -4.68
CA ASP A 357 -1.60 15.34 -5.35
C ASP A 357 -2.75 15.14 -6.35
N ARG A 358 -3.33 13.93 -6.40
CA ARG A 358 -4.40 13.47 -7.31
C ARG A 358 -3.99 13.28 -8.77
N SER A 359 -2.73 13.49 -9.13
CA SER A 359 -2.25 13.13 -10.46
C SER A 359 -2.21 11.61 -10.65
N VAL A 360 -2.51 11.13 -11.85
CA VAL A 360 -2.48 9.69 -12.15
C VAL A 360 -1.03 9.25 -12.37
N ALA A 361 -0.63 8.14 -11.74
CA ALA A 361 0.64 7.48 -12.00
C ALA A 361 0.50 6.43 -13.10
N VAL A 362 -0.48 5.54 -12.94
CA VAL A 362 -0.86 4.52 -13.92
C VAL A 362 -2.35 4.18 -13.76
N ALA A 363 -3.02 3.82 -14.84
CA ALA A 363 -4.35 3.26 -14.82
C ALA A 363 -4.43 1.99 -15.66
N PHE A 364 -5.29 1.06 -15.26
CA PHE A 364 -5.54 -0.22 -15.92
C PHE A 364 -7.03 -0.32 -16.22
N GLU A 365 -7.38 -0.53 -17.47
CA GLU A 365 -8.77 -0.65 -17.92
C GLU A 365 -9.03 -2.09 -18.35
N PHE A 366 -10.18 -2.61 -17.92
CA PHE A 366 -10.65 -3.96 -18.13
C PHE A 366 -12.04 -3.90 -18.75
N VAL A 367 -12.18 -4.42 -19.97
CA VAL A 367 -13.45 -4.45 -20.70
C VAL A 367 -14.15 -5.78 -20.43
N HIS A 368 -15.33 -5.74 -19.82
CA HIS A 368 -16.12 -6.92 -19.49
C HIS A 368 -17.07 -7.26 -20.63
N ARG A 369 -16.59 -8.04 -21.61
CA ARG A 369 -17.39 -8.42 -22.79
C ARG A 369 -18.61 -9.29 -22.47
N ASN A 370 -18.63 -9.97 -21.33
CA ASN A 370 -19.78 -10.74 -20.85
C ASN A 370 -20.83 -9.90 -20.12
N LYS A 371 -20.56 -8.63 -19.83
CA LYS A 371 -21.48 -7.70 -19.17
C LYS A 371 -21.95 -6.64 -20.16
N VAL A 372 -22.88 -7.04 -21.01
CA VAL A 372 -23.46 -6.20 -22.06
C VAL A 372 -24.85 -5.74 -21.67
N LYS A 373 -25.19 -4.50 -21.99
CA LYS A 373 -26.56 -4.00 -22.04
C LYS A 373 -26.89 -3.67 -23.49
N THR A 374 -27.95 -4.26 -24.01
CA THR A 374 -28.57 -3.84 -25.27
C THR A 374 -29.55 -2.71 -24.95
N GLU A 375 -29.57 -1.64 -25.74
CA GLU A 375 -30.69 -0.69 -25.67
C GLU A 375 -31.99 -1.49 -25.89
N GLN A 376 -32.87 -1.50 -24.90
CA GLN A 376 -34.25 -1.91 -25.15
C GLN A 376 -34.89 -0.78 -25.93
N VAL A 377 -35.14 -1.03 -27.22
CA VAL A 377 -35.94 -0.19 -28.10
C VAL A 377 -37.35 -0.02 -27.56
#